data_AF-A0A2V6V8X4-F1
#
_entry.id   AF-A0A2V6V8X4-F1
#
_cell.length_a   1.000
_cell.length_b   1.000
_cell.length_c   1.000
_cell.angle_alpha   90.00
_cell.angle_beta   90.00
_cell.angle_gamma   90.00
#
_symmetry.space_group_name_H-M   'P 1'
#
loop_
_entity.id
_entity.type
_entity.pdbx_description
1 polymer ?
#
loop_
_entity_poly.entity_id
_entity_poly.type
_entity_poly.pdbx_seq_one_letter_code
_entity_poly.pdbx_strand_id
1 'polypeptide(L)'
;MDITIRRAGPADEAVCARLVYDAFKDVSERHGFTSGFATVEVARRVVRVFLGLDAMWSGAAEVDGRVVGSIFYDEGDPIHGVALVSVDPGTQRRGIGRRLMDAALARATNAAGVRLIQEAFNVHA
;
A
#
# COMPACT_ATOMS: atom_id res chain seq x y z
N MET A 1 -16.34 2.02 12.07
CA MET A 1 -15.71 2.56 10.86
C MET A 1 -15.89 1.51 9.79
N ASP A 2 -16.72 1.78 8.80
CA ASP A 2 -16.86 0.88 7.66
C ASP A 2 -15.66 1.09 6.74
N ILE A 3 -14.95 0.00 6.42
CA ILE A 3 -13.74 0.04 5.59
C ILE A 3 -14.03 -0.82 4.37
N THR A 4 -14.26 -0.16 3.25
CA THR A 4 -14.47 -0.82 1.97
C THR A 4 -13.15 -0.85 1.20
N ILE A 5 -12.90 -1.96 0.49
CA ILE A 5 -11.75 -2.06 -0.41
C ILE A 5 -12.30 -2.10 -1.83
N ARG A 6 -11.79 -1.22 -2.68
CA ARG A 6 -12.09 -1.23 -4.11
C ARG A 6 -10.81 -1.27 -4.94
N ARG A 7 -10.94 -1.62 -6.22
CA ARG A 7 -9.84 -1.52 -7.17
C ARG A 7 -9.45 -0.05 -7.31
N ALA A 8 -8.15 0.23 -7.22
CA ALA A 8 -7.57 1.52 -7.55
C ALA A 8 -7.33 1.61 -9.06
N GLY A 9 -7.52 2.79 -9.64
CA GLY A 9 -7.27 3.06 -11.05
C GLY A 9 -6.47 4.35 -11.27
N PRO A 10 -6.29 4.79 -12.52
CA PRO A 10 -5.52 6.00 -12.85
C PRO A 10 -5.99 7.27 -12.12
N ALA A 11 -7.29 7.38 -11.82
CA ALA A 11 -7.84 8.50 -11.06
C ALA A 11 -7.34 8.56 -9.61
N ASP A 12 -6.90 7.44 -9.04
CA ASP A 12 -6.38 7.34 -7.68
C ASP A 12 -4.87 7.63 -7.59
N GLU A 13 -4.17 7.86 -8.71
CA GLU A 13 -2.71 8.02 -8.76
C GLU A 13 -2.22 9.06 -7.74
N ALA A 14 -2.85 10.22 -7.70
CA ALA A 14 -2.42 11.32 -6.84
C ALA A 14 -2.63 11.00 -5.34
N VAL A 15 -3.75 10.40 -4.97
CA VAL A 15 -4.04 10.07 -3.56
C VAL A 15 -3.20 8.90 -3.08
N CYS A 16 -3.06 7.84 -3.88
CA CYS A 16 -2.18 6.72 -3.53
C CYS A 16 -0.71 7.15 -3.42
N ALA A 17 -0.23 8.03 -4.30
CA ALA A 17 1.13 8.58 -4.21
C ALA A 17 1.35 9.36 -2.91
N ARG A 18 0.37 10.16 -2.49
CA ARG A 18 0.40 10.89 -1.21
C ARG A 18 0.48 9.92 -0.03
N LEU A 19 -0.40 8.92 -0.01
CA LEU A 19 -0.45 7.90 1.05
C LEU A 19 0.86 7.11 1.17
N VAL A 20 1.44 6.70 0.04
CA VAL A 20 2.75 6.03 0.02
C VAL A 20 3.84 6.95 0.58
N TYR A 21 3.92 8.20 0.10
CA TYR A 21 4.91 9.16 0.59
C TYR A 21 4.77 9.41 2.10
N ASP A 22 3.57 9.74 2.57
CA ASP A 22 3.31 10.10 3.95
C ASP A 22 3.55 8.92 4.90
N ALA A 23 3.07 7.72 4.55
CA ALA A 23 3.24 6.53 5.41
C ALA A 23 4.71 6.11 5.55
N PHE A 24 5.48 6.11 4.45
CA PHE A 24 6.89 5.74 4.49
C PHE A 24 7.75 6.82 5.16
N LYS A 25 7.45 8.10 4.91
CA LYS A 25 8.11 9.22 5.61
C LYS A 25 7.90 9.13 7.11
N ASP A 26 6.66 8.95 7.52
CA ASP A 26 6.25 8.89 8.93
C ASP A 26 6.95 7.75 9.69
N VAL A 27 7.01 6.53 9.14
CA VAL A 27 7.73 5.42 9.80
C VAL A 27 9.24 5.63 9.84
N SER A 28 9.85 6.14 8.77
CA SER A 28 11.29 6.40 8.73
C SER A 28 11.69 7.49 9.72
N GLU A 29 10.98 8.63 9.73
CA GLU A 29 11.32 9.78 10.58
C GLU A 29 11.15 9.48 12.07
N ARG A 30 10.11 8.71 12.44
CA ARG A 30 9.94 8.25 13.83
C ARG A 30 11.11 7.42 14.35
N HIS A 31 11.82 6.72 13.46
CA HIS A 31 12.95 5.87 13.81
C HIS A 31 14.31 6.51 13.47
N GLY A 32 14.33 7.80 13.08
CA GLY A 32 15.57 8.52 12.78
C GLY A 32 16.23 8.13 11.44
N PHE A 33 15.48 7.55 10.51
CA PHE A 33 15.94 7.19 9.18
C PHE A 33 15.41 8.15 8.11
N THR A 34 16.11 8.22 6.98
CA THR A 34 15.62 8.89 5.77
C THR A 34 14.64 7.98 5.03
N SER A 35 13.49 8.53 4.62
CA SER A 35 12.52 7.80 3.81
C SER A 35 13.09 7.38 2.45
N GLY A 36 12.79 6.16 2.02
CA GLY A 36 13.07 5.69 0.66
C GLY A 36 12.30 6.47 -0.42
N PHE A 37 11.18 7.11 -0.05
CA PHE A 37 10.44 8.03 -0.91
C PHE A 37 10.79 9.49 -0.56
N ALA A 38 11.87 10.00 -1.16
CA ALA A 38 12.37 11.34 -0.87
C ALA A 38 11.35 12.46 -1.15
N THR A 39 10.52 12.30 -2.19
CA THR A 39 9.43 13.23 -2.51
C THR A 39 8.18 12.49 -2.96
N VAL A 40 7.04 13.18 -2.95
CA VAL A 40 5.79 12.61 -3.48
C VAL A 40 5.87 12.31 -4.97
N GLU A 41 6.66 13.04 -5.73
CA GLU A 41 6.87 12.79 -7.16
C GLU A 41 7.56 11.44 -7.39
N VAL A 42 8.47 11.03 -6.49
CA VAL A 42 9.08 9.69 -6.53
C VAL A 42 8.02 8.63 -6.26
N ALA A 43 7.21 8.80 -5.20
CA ALA A 43 6.10 7.88 -4.90
C ALA A 43 5.10 7.80 -6.06
N ARG A 44 4.79 8.94 -6.69
CA ARG A 44 3.87 9.05 -7.82
C ARG A 44 4.35 8.29 -9.05
N ARG A 45 5.65 8.32 -9.36
CA ARG A 45 6.24 7.52 -10.45
C ARG A 45 6.06 6.03 -10.20
N VAL A 46 6.33 5.56 -8.98
CA VAL A 46 6.17 4.15 -8.59
C VAL A 46 4.69 3.73 -8.65
N VAL A 47 3.79 4.52 -8.06
CA VAL A 47 2.34 4.25 -8.09
C VAL A 47 1.82 4.21 -9.52
N ARG A 48 2.22 5.14 -10.38
CA ARG A 48 1.81 5.13 -11.80
C ARG A 48 2.22 3.85 -12.51
N VAL A 49 3.44 3.38 -12.29
CA VAL A 49 3.91 2.10 -12.86
C VAL A 49 3.03 0.97 -12.36
N PHE A 50 2.83 0.85 -11.04
CA PHE A 50 2.04 -0.25 -10.47
C PHE A 50 0.57 -0.24 -10.90
N LEU A 51 -0.06 0.92 -11.03
CA LEU A 51 -1.43 1.04 -11.55
C LEU A 51 -1.56 0.60 -13.02
N GLY A 52 -0.46 0.60 -13.78
CA GLY A 52 -0.43 0.25 -15.19
C GLY A 52 0.07 -1.16 -15.51
N LEU A 53 0.49 -1.94 -14.51
CA LEU A 53 0.97 -3.32 -14.72
C LEU A 53 -0.21 -4.31 -14.67
N ASP A 54 -0.36 -5.11 -15.72
CA ASP A 54 -1.44 -6.12 -15.80
C ASP A 54 -1.35 -7.19 -14.70
N ALA A 55 -0.13 -7.55 -14.30
CA ALA A 55 0.12 -8.48 -13.21
C ALA A 55 -0.16 -7.89 -11.82
N MET A 56 -0.42 -6.58 -11.71
CA MET A 56 -0.57 -5.89 -10.44
C MET A 56 -2.04 -5.60 -10.15
N TRP A 57 -2.58 -6.22 -9.10
CA TRP A 57 -3.82 -5.77 -8.49
C TRP A 57 -3.54 -4.62 -7.52
N SER A 58 -4.13 -3.47 -7.80
CA SER A 58 -4.05 -2.28 -6.93
C SER A 58 -5.37 -2.08 -6.18
N GLY A 59 -5.31 -2.00 -4.85
CA GLY A 59 -6.45 -1.78 -3.97
C GLY A 59 -6.38 -0.43 -3.26
N ALA A 60 -7.52 0.23 -3.11
CA ALA A 60 -7.72 1.43 -2.31
C ALA A 60 -8.69 1.14 -1.17
N ALA A 61 -8.32 1.52 0.05
CA ALA A 61 -9.20 1.47 1.21
C ALA A 61 -9.95 2.79 1.35
N GLU A 62 -11.28 2.72 1.39
CA GLU A 62 -12.15 3.88 1.55
C GLU A 62 -12.88 3.87 2.89
N VAL A 63 -12.94 5.05 3.50
CA VAL A 63 -13.73 5.34 4.70
C VAL A 63 -14.41 6.67 4.49
N ASP A 64 -15.72 6.74 4.71
CA ASP A 64 -16.52 7.96 4.55
C ASP A 64 -16.29 8.67 3.19
N GLY A 65 -16.15 7.87 2.12
CA GLY A 65 -15.91 8.34 0.76
C GLY A 65 -14.49 8.88 0.50
N ARG A 66 -13.54 8.67 1.42
CA ARG A 66 -12.14 9.08 1.27
C ARG A 66 -11.22 7.88 1.21
N VAL A 67 -10.30 7.89 0.25
CA VAL A 67 -9.23 6.91 0.16
C VAL A 67 -8.20 7.20 1.26
N VAL A 68 -8.02 6.27 2.19
CA VAL A 68 -7.15 6.41 3.38
C VAL A 68 -6.04 5.35 3.45
N GLY A 69 -5.98 4.46 2.46
CA GLY A 69 -4.90 3.49 2.34
C GLY A 69 -4.85 2.88 0.95
N SER A 70 -3.71 2.30 0.60
CA SER A 70 -3.49 1.62 -0.67
C SER A 70 -2.67 0.35 -0.50
N ILE A 71 -2.87 -0.61 -1.40
CA ILE A 71 -2.05 -1.82 -1.51
C ILE A 71 -1.81 -2.14 -2.98
N PHE A 72 -0.61 -2.60 -3.31
CA PHE A 72 -0.21 -3.02 -4.64
C PHE A 72 0.28 -4.46 -4.55
N TYR A 73 -0.45 -5.37 -5.17
CA TYR A 73 -0.28 -6.81 -5.06
C TYR A 73 0.08 -7.40 -6.42
N ASP A 74 1.28 -7.97 -6.50
CA ASP A 74 1.89 -8.56 -7.69
C ASP A 74 1.54 -10.04 -7.80
N GLU A 75 0.84 -10.39 -8.87
CA GLU A 75 0.36 -11.74 -9.21
C GLU A 75 1.16 -12.36 -10.37
N GLY A 76 2.29 -11.76 -10.76
CA GLY A 76 3.07 -12.14 -11.93
C GLY A 76 3.89 -13.43 -11.80
N ASP A 77 4.13 -13.90 -10.57
CA ASP A 77 5.00 -15.04 -10.25
C ASP A 77 4.27 -16.09 -9.40
N PRO A 78 4.72 -17.36 -9.35
CA PRO A 78 4.13 -18.38 -8.48
C PRO A 78 4.12 -18.01 -6.98
N ILE A 79 5.08 -17.19 -6.54
CA ILE A 79 5.07 -16.56 -5.21
C ILE A 79 4.67 -15.10 -5.41
N HIS A 80 3.40 -14.80 -5.14
CA HIS A 80 2.85 -13.46 -5.27
C HIS A 80 3.51 -12.49 -4.27
N GLY A 81 3.57 -11.20 -4.61
CA GLY A 81 4.22 -10.18 -3.79
C GLY A 81 3.27 -9.07 -3.33
N VAL A 82 3.39 -8.63 -2.08
CA VAL A 82 2.89 -7.31 -1.68
C VAL A 82 4.00 -6.30 -1.96
N ALA A 83 3.87 -5.55 -3.05
CA ALA A 83 4.88 -4.60 -3.49
C ALA A 83 4.92 -3.36 -2.59
N LEU A 84 3.75 -2.83 -2.24
CA LEU A 84 3.58 -1.72 -1.32
C LEU A 84 2.25 -1.85 -0.58
N VAL A 85 2.25 -1.47 0.69
CA VAL A 85 1.03 -1.23 1.47
C VAL A 85 1.23 0.07 2.27
N SER A 86 0.25 0.97 2.22
CA SER A 86 0.30 2.25 2.92
C SER A 86 -1.05 2.61 3.51
N VAL A 87 -1.03 3.26 4.67
CA VAL A 87 -2.21 3.79 5.36
C VAL A 87 -1.85 5.18 5.83
N ASP A 88 -2.78 6.13 5.63
CA ASP A 88 -2.66 7.50 6.14
C ASP A 88 -2.24 7.47 7.62
N PRO A 89 -1.09 8.07 7.98
CA PRO A 89 -0.61 8.15 9.37
C PRO A 89 -1.69 8.57 10.38
N GLY A 90 -2.58 9.51 10.01
CA GLY A 90 -3.65 10.00 10.88
C GLY A 90 -4.77 8.98 11.17
N THR A 91 -4.85 7.90 10.39
CA THR A 91 -5.89 6.86 10.50
C THR A 91 -5.34 5.46 10.75
N GLN A 92 -4.03 5.32 10.95
CA GLN A 92 -3.40 4.04 11.34
C GLN A 92 -3.96 3.49 12.67
N ARG A 93 -3.71 2.20 12.91
CA ARG A 93 -4.20 1.44 14.08
C ARG A 93 -5.73 1.32 14.20
N ARG A 94 -6.44 1.49 13.07
CA ARG A 94 -7.91 1.32 12.97
C ARG A 94 -8.33 0.08 12.16
N GLY A 95 -7.40 -0.82 11.86
CA GLY A 95 -7.65 -2.04 11.08
C GLY A 95 -7.63 -1.88 9.55
N ILE A 96 -7.35 -0.68 9.02
CA ILE A 96 -7.27 -0.41 7.57
C ILE A 96 -6.21 -1.28 6.88
N GLY A 97 -4.99 -1.31 7.42
CA GLY A 97 -3.90 -2.13 6.86
C GLY A 97 -4.23 -3.63 6.86
N ARG A 98 -4.90 -4.11 7.91
CA ARG A 98 -5.40 -5.48 7.96
C ARG A 98 -6.42 -5.74 6.85
N ARG A 99 -7.38 -4.83 6.65
CA ARG A 99 -8.40 -4.99 5.61
C ARG A 99 -7.82 -4.97 4.19
N LEU A 100 -6.79 -4.14 3.96
CA LEU A 100 -6.01 -4.14 2.71
C LEU A 100 -5.31 -5.47 2.48
N MET A 101 -4.63 -5.99 3.51
CA MET A 101 -3.95 -7.30 3.44
C MET A 101 -4.94 -8.44 3.23
N ASP A 102 -6.08 -8.45 3.92
CA ASP A 102 -7.13 -9.45 3.73
C ASP A 102 -7.62 -9.46 2.27
N ALA A 103 -7.79 -8.29 1.66
CA ALA A 103 -8.20 -8.18 0.27
C ALA A 103 -7.13 -8.67 -0.71
N ALA A 104 -5.84 -8.45 -0.42
CA ALA A 104 -4.75 -9.03 -1.21
C ALA A 104 -4.67 -10.55 -1.06
N LEU A 105 -4.72 -11.06 0.18
CA LEU A 105 -4.65 -12.50 0.47
C LEU A 105 -5.85 -13.29 -0.08
N ALA A 106 -7.03 -12.67 -0.16
CA ALA A 106 -8.19 -13.26 -0.82
C ALA A 106 -7.96 -13.55 -2.32
N ARG A 107 -6.94 -12.94 -2.94
CA ARG A 107 -6.56 -13.19 -4.34
C ARG A 107 -5.50 -14.28 -4.48
N ALA A 108 -4.86 -14.70 -3.38
CA ALA A 108 -3.77 -15.66 -3.38
C ALA A 108 -4.21 -17.11 -3.61
N THR A 109 -5.42 -17.37 -4.12
CA THR A 109 -6.00 -18.73 -4.20
C THR A 109 -5.19 -19.70 -5.07
N ASN A 110 -4.42 -19.18 -6.03
CA ASN A 110 -3.57 -19.96 -6.93
C ASN A 110 -2.06 -19.74 -6.70
N ALA A 111 -1.70 -18.97 -5.68
CA ALA A 111 -0.30 -18.69 -5.36
C ALA A 111 0.30 -19.86 -4.58
N ALA A 112 1.56 -20.20 -4.85
CA ALA A 112 2.33 -21.12 -4.01
C ALA A 112 2.66 -20.50 -2.63
N GLY A 113 2.63 -19.17 -2.55
CA GLY A 113 2.81 -18.40 -1.32
C GLY A 113 2.73 -16.90 -1.59
N VAL A 114 2.76 -16.11 -0.52
CA VAL A 114 2.79 -14.64 -0.59
C VAL A 114 4.00 -14.12 0.17
N ARG A 115 4.77 -13.20 -0.45
CA ARG A 115 5.93 -12.54 0.15
C ARG A 115 5.68 -11.05 0.37
N LEU A 116 6.28 -10.52 1.43
CA LEU A 116 6.37 -9.10 1.73
C LEU A 116 7.75 -8.85 2.35
N ILE A 117 8.35 -7.70 2.04
CA ILE A 117 9.56 -7.21 2.71
C ILE A 117 9.17 -5.96 3.49
N GLN A 118 9.62 -5.88 4.73
CA GLN A 118 9.50 -4.67 5.55
C GLN A 118 10.88 -4.22 6.02
N GLU A 119 11.01 -2.92 6.24
CA GLU A 119 12.19 -2.36 6.89
C GLU A 119 12.33 -2.92 8.31
N ALA A 120 13.55 -3.26 8.72
CA ALA A 120 13.81 -3.84 10.04
C ALA A 120 13.45 -2.88 11.19
N PHE A 121 13.48 -1.57 10.93
CA PHE A 121 13.07 -0.54 11.89
C PHE A 121 11.55 -0.30 11.91
N ASN A 122 10.76 -0.95 11.05
CA ASN A 122 9.29 -0.86 11.07
C ASN A 122 8.72 -1.71 12.23
N VAL A 123 9.07 -1.31 13.45
CA VAL A 123 8.58 -1.91 14.69
C VAL A 123 7.63 -0.92 15.37
N HIS A 124 6.83 -1.42 16.29
CA HIS A 124 6.13 -0.55 17.22
C HIS A 124 7.09 -0.15 18.34
N ALA A 125 7.22 1.15 18.57
CA ALA A 125 7.82 1.70 19.78
C ALA A 125 6.83 1.66 20.94
#